data_AF-A0A1G2KAT6-F1
#
_entry.id   AF-A0A1G2KAT6-F1
#
_cell.length_a   1.000
_cell.length_b   1.000
_cell.length_c   1.000
_cell.angle_alpha   90.00
_cell.angle_beta   90.00
_cell.angle_gamma   90.00
#
_symmetry.space_group_name_H-M   'P 1'
#
loop_
_entity.id
_entity.type
_entity.pdbx_description
1 polymer ?
#
loop_
_entity_poly.entity_id
_entity_poly.type
_entity_poly.pdbx_seq_one_letter_code
_entity_poly.pdbx_strand_id
1 'polypeptide(L)'
;MELAFLIGRILYGGFFVVMGMNHFTKFAPMVAYASSKRVPFPRVSVPVTGLMIVLGGLGIASGATAYLRVSVFLISVFLLLVSLFMHNFWAIADPQEKTLQMVHFLKNAALLGAGLMLLSIPSPWSYSIF
;
A
#
# COMPACT_ATOMS: atom_id res chain seq x y z
N MET A 1 2.77 -13.27 -22.36
CA MET A 1 3.45 -13.07 -21.07
C MET A 1 3.61 -11.59 -20.75
N GLU A 2 4.23 -10.79 -21.63
CA GLU A 2 4.42 -9.33 -21.41
C GLU A 2 3.14 -8.52 -21.13
N LEU A 3 2.06 -8.78 -21.88
CA LEU A 3 0.78 -8.07 -21.67
C LEU A 3 0.15 -8.41 -20.31
N ALA A 4 0.21 -9.68 -19.89
CA ALA A 4 -0.29 -10.09 -18.58
C ALA A 4 0.49 -9.42 -17.45
N PHE A 5 1.81 -9.28 -17.61
CA PHE A 5 2.65 -8.55 -16.66
C PHE A 5 2.29 -7.06 -16.60
N LEU A 6 2.15 -6.39 -17.75
CA LEU A 6 1.74 -4.98 -17.82
C LEU A 6 0.39 -4.77 -17.12
N ILE A 7 -0.61 -5.60 -17.43
CA ILE A 7 -1.93 -5.54 -16.80
C ILE A 7 -1.82 -5.74 -15.28
N GLY A 8 -1.09 -6.78 -14.83
CA GLY A 8 -0.89 -7.06 -13.41
C GLY A 8 -0.22 -5.89 -12.67
N ARG A 9 0.78 -5.25 -13.30
CA ARG A 9 1.48 -4.08 -12.77
C ARG A 9 0.57 -2.86 -12.65
N ILE A 10 -0.25 -2.59 -13.67
CA ILE A 10 -1.25 -1.51 -13.65
C ILE A 10 -2.30 -1.77 -12.58
N LEU A 11 -2.80 -3.00 -12.46
CA LEU A 11 -3.79 -3.36 -11.42
C LEU A 11 -3.21 -3.22 -10.01
N TYR A 12 -1.99 -3.71 -9.79
CA TYR A 12 -1.32 -3.63 -8.49
C TYR A 12 -0.99 -2.18 -8.12
N GLY A 13 -0.36 -1.41 -9.01
CA GLY A 13 -0.07 0.01 -8.75
C GLY A 13 -1.34 0.86 -8.64
N GLY A 14 -2.32 0.64 -9.53
CA GLY A 14 -3.61 1.33 -9.55
C GLY A 14 -4.43 1.10 -8.29
N PHE A 15 -4.38 -0.11 -7.71
CA PHE A 15 -4.96 -0.38 -6.39
C PHE A 15 -4.42 0.60 -5.34
N PHE A 16 -3.10 0.80 -5.27
CA PHE A 16 -2.53 1.76 -4.33
C PHE A 16 -2.94 3.20 -4.66
N VAL A 17 -2.94 3.62 -5.92
CA VAL A 17 -3.39 4.98 -6.28
C VAL A 17 -4.79 5.25 -5.74
N VAL A 18 -5.75 4.35 -5.98
CA VAL A 18 -7.12 4.49 -5.49
C VAL A 18 -7.18 4.51 -3.96
N MET A 19 -6.44 3.62 -3.29
CA MET A 19 -6.43 3.55 -1.82
C MET A 19 -5.73 4.76 -1.17
N GLY A 20 -4.69 5.28 -1.80
CA GLY A 20 -3.97 6.48 -1.38
C GLY A 20 -4.84 7.72 -1.50
N MET A 21 -5.59 7.85 -2.61
CA MET A 21 -6.54 8.96 -2.81
C MET A 21 -7.62 9.04 -1.72
N ASN A 22 -8.05 7.89 -1.18
CA ASN A 22 -8.99 7.86 -0.05
C ASN A 22 -8.48 8.60 1.19
N HIS A 23 -7.16 8.72 1.41
CA HIS A 23 -6.60 9.46 2.54
C HIS A 23 -6.88 10.97 2.47
N PHE A 24 -7.17 11.47 1.27
CA PHE A 24 -7.51 12.88 1.05
C PHE A 24 -9.02 13.06 0.89
N THR A 25 -9.69 12.22 0.11
CA THR A 25 -11.13 12.34 -0.16
C THR A 25 -12.00 11.87 1.01
N LYS A 26 -11.49 10.95 1.83
CA LYS A 26 -12.14 10.43 3.04
C LYS A 26 -11.33 10.79 4.29
N PHE A 27 -10.72 11.98 4.29
CA PHE A 27 -9.80 12.42 5.33
C PHE A 27 -10.39 12.35 6.74
N ALA A 28 -11.54 12.98 6.99
CA ALA A 28 -12.16 13.02 8.32
C ALA A 28 -12.43 11.61 8.92
N PRO A 29 -13.12 10.67 8.23
CA PRO A 29 -13.33 9.33 8.76
C PRO A 29 -12.02 8.53 8.90
N MET A 30 -11.03 8.72 8.01
CA MET A 30 -9.73 8.06 8.15
C MET A 30 -8.93 8.55 9.37
N VAL A 31 -8.95 9.86 9.64
CA VAL A 31 -8.34 10.42 10.86
C VAL A 31 -9.03 9.88 12.11
N ALA A 32 -10.36 9.78 12.11
CA ALA A 32 -11.11 9.20 13.23
C ALA A 32 -10.73 7.73 13.47
N TYR A 33 -10.64 6.93 12.41
CA TYR A 33 -10.23 5.52 12.50
C TYR A 33 -8.76 5.36 12.94
N ALA A 34 -7.85 6.17 12.40
CA ALA A 34 -6.45 6.17 12.84
C ALA A 34 -6.31 6.56 14.31
N SER A 35 -7.13 7.52 14.77
CA SER A 35 -7.18 7.93 16.17
C SER A 35 -7.69 6.82 17.08
N SER A 36 -8.70 6.05 16.68
CA SER A 36 -9.20 4.92 17.50
C SER A 36 -8.17 3.79 17.62
N LYS A 37 -7.29 3.65 16.64
CA LYS A 37 -6.12 2.75 16.64
C LYS A 37 -4.86 3.35 17.29
N ARG A 38 -4.96 4.54 17.90
CA ARG A 38 -3.86 5.24 18.58
C ARG A 38 -2.63 5.49 17.70
N VAL A 39 -2.85 5.72 16.40
CA VAL A 39 -1.78 6.15 15.49
C VAL A 39 -1.26 7.53 15.94
N PRO A 40 0.06 7.74 16.05
CA PRO A 40 0.63 9.04 16.37
C PRO A 40 0.22 10.12 15.37
N PHE A 41 -0.15 11.29 15.86
CA PHE A 41 -0.48 12.49 15.05
C PHE A 41 -1.40 12.18 13.84
N PRO A 42 -2.61 11.62 14.03
CA PRO A 42 -3.39 11.04 12.94
C PRO A 42 -3.75 12.05 11.84
N ARG A 43 -3.94 13.34 12.18
CA ARG A 43 -4.16 14.42 11.20
C ARG A 43 -2.98 14.67 10.26
N VAL A 44 -1.76 14.32 10.66
CA VAL A 44 -0.54 14.44 9.86
C VAL A 44 -0.19 13.11 9.21
N SER A 45 -0.30 12.01 9.95
CA SER A 45 0.04 10.67 9.46
C SER A 45 -0.83 10.25 8.27
N VAL A 46 -2.14 10.53 8.29
CA VAL A 46 -3.06 10.18 7.19
C VAL A 46 -2.65 10.80 5.84
N PRO A 47 -2.42 12.12 5.71
CA PRO A 47 -2.05 12.70 4.41
C PRO A 47 -0.62 12.29 4.00
N VAL A 48 0.29 12.09 4.96
CA VAL A 48 1.64 11.59 4.68
C VAL A 48 1.58 10.18 4.08
N THR A 49 0.86 9.25 4.72
CA THR A 49 0.70 7.90 4.17
C THR A 49 -0.08 7.93 2.86
N GLY A 50 -1.09 8.79 2.74
CA GLY A 50 -1.79 9.04 1.48
C GLY A 50 -0.84 9.38 0.33
N LEU A 51 0.10 10.31 0.57
CA LEU A 51 1.09 10.71 -0.43
C LEU A 51 2.06 9.57 -0.76
N MET A 52 2.57 8.87 0.25
CA MET A 52 3.45 7.70 0.05
C MET A 52 2.79 6.64 -0.83
N ILE A 53 1.51 6.33 -0.55
CA ILE A 53 0.74 5.33 -1.27
C ILE A 53 0.48 5.77 -2.72
N VAL A 54 0.07 7.03 -2.94
CA VAL A 54 -0.20 7.54 -4.30
C VAL A 54 1.08 7.54 -5.13
N LEU A 55 2.18 8.08 -4.60
CA LEU A 55 3.46 8.14 -5.32
C LEU A 55 4.00 6.73 -5.59
N GLY A 56 3.93 5.82 -4.62
CA GLY A 56 4.33 4.43 -4.81
C GLY A 56 3.46 3.71 -5.84
N GLY A 57 2.14 3.88 -5.77
CA GLY A 57 1.19 3.31 -6.73
C GLY A 57 1.42 3.81 -8.16
N LEU A 58 1.64 5.12 -8.33
CA LEU A 58 1.92 5.73 -9.63
C LEU A 58 3.25 5.25 -10.21
N GLY A 59 4.32 5.21 -9.42
CA GLY A 59 5.63 4.75 -9.90
C GLY A 59 5.66 3.25 -10.23
N ILE A 60 4.87 2.44 -9.53
CA ILE A 60 4.64 1.05 -9.92
C ILE A 60 3.83 0.99 -11.22
N ALA A 61 2.67 1.65 -11.30
CA ALA A 61 1.77 1.54 -12.45
C ALA A 61 2.37 2.10 -13.75
N SER A 62 3.16 3.17 -13.66
CA SER A 62 3.74 3.85 -14.83
C SER A 62 4.83 3.04 -15.55
N GLY A 63 5.35 1.98 -14.94
CA GLY A 63 6.38 1.17 -15.58
C GLY A 63 7.80 1.75 -15.47
N ALA A 64 7.95 2.95 -14.91
CA ALA A 64 9.22 3.70 -14.91
C ALA A 64 10.29 3.02 -14.05
N THR A 65 11.36 2.56 -14.70
CA THR A 65 12.40 1.74 -14.08
C THR A 65 13.13 2.48 -12.98
N ALA A 66 13.42 3.77 -13.21
CA ALA A 66 14.12 4.64 -12.28
C ALA A 66 13.40 4.77 -10.91
N TYR A 67 12.07 4.67 -10.89
CA TYR A 67 11.25 4.90 -9.69
C TYR A 67 10.74 3.63 -9.04
N LEU A 68 10.91 2.45 -9.65
CA LEU A 68 10.33 1.20 -9.14
C LEU A 68 10.82 0.88 -7.72
N ARG A 69 12.13 0.97 -7.47
CA ARG A 69 12.72 0.66 -6.15
C ARG A 69 12.17 1.58 -5.06
N VAL A 70 12.12 2.88 -5.33
CA VAL A 70 11.56 3.88 -4.40
C VAL A 70 10.08 3.63 -4.18
N SER A 71 9.34 3.30 -5.24
CA SER A 71 7.90 3.04 -5.16
C SER A 71 7.58 1.82 -4.30
N VAL A 72 8.29 0.70 -4.53
CA VAL A 72 8.17 -0.50 -3.70
C VAL A 72 8.57 -0.21 -2.26
N PHE A 73 9.61 0.59 -2.01
CA PHE A 73 10.00 1.01 -0.67
C PHE A 73 8.89 1.79 0.05
N LEU A 74 8.31 2.81 -0.59
CA LEU A 74 7.21 3.60 -0.04
C LEU A 74 6.01 2.73 0.34
N ILE A 75 5.59 1.85 -0.57
CA ILE A 75 4.50 0.90 -0.32
C ILE A 75 4.86 -0.07 0.80
N SER A 76 6.09 -0.57 0.84
CA SER A 76 6.53 -1.54 1.86
C SER A 76 6.51 -0.93 3.25
N VAL A 77 7.07 0.27 3.41
CA VAL A 77 7.05 0.99 4.69
C VAL A 77 5.62 1.25 5.14
N PHE A 78 4.76 1.72 4.23
CA PHE A 78 3.34 1.92 4.55
C PHE A 78 2.68 0.61 5.01
N LEU A 79 2.80 -0.48 4.24
CA LEU A 79 2.16 -1.75 4.54
C LEU A 79 2.63 -2.33 5.87
N LEU A 80 3.92 -2.22 6.21
CA LEU A 80 4.45 -2.67 7.50
C LEU A 80 3.86 -1.85 8.65
N LEU A 81 3.91 -0.51 8.56
CA LEU A 81 3.40 0.35 9.62
C LEU A 81 1.89 0.21 9.80
N VAL A 82 1.11 0.24 8.72
CA VAL A 82 -0.35 0.12 8.82
C VAL A 82 -0.77 -1.24 9.38
N SER A 83 -0.03 -2.30 9.08
CA SER A 83 -0.33 -3.64 9.60
C SER A 83 -0.09 -3.74 11.11
N LEU A 84 0.99 -3.12 11.61
CA LEU A 84 1.32 -3.12 13.03
C LEU A 84 0.46 -2.16 13.87
N PHE A 85 0.07 -1.00 13.33
CA PHE A 85 -0.72 -0.02 14.08
C PHE A 85 -2.23 -0.21 13.92
N MET A 86 -2.71 -0.47 12.70
CA MET A 86 -4.15 -0.50 12.41
C MET A 86 -4.74 -1.91 12.46
N HIS A 87 -3.95 -2.91 12.06
CA HIS A 87 -4.41 -4.29 11.83
C HIS A 87 -3.74 -5.31 12.75
N ASN A 88 -3.35 -4.89 13.96
CA ASN A 88 -2.80 -5.73 15.01
C ASN A 88 -3.85 -6.67 15.64
N PHE A 89 -4.34 -7.62 14.86
CA PHE A 89 -5.41 -8.54 15.23
C PHE A 89 -5.17 -9.32 16.53
N TRP A 90 -3.91 -9.55 16.90
CA TRP A 90 -3.55 -10.22 18.17
C TRP A 90 -3.94 -9.43 19.42
N ALA A 91 -4.19 -8.12 19.30
CA ALA A 91 -4.62 -7.25 20.40
C ALA A 91 -6.16 -7.09 20.47
N ILE A 92 -6.92 -7.76 19.60
CA ILE A 92 -8.38 -7.66 19.54
C ILE A 92 -9.04 -8.80 20.33
N ALA A 93 -9.91 -8.44 21.28
CA ALA A 93 -10.64 -9.40 22.13
C ALA A 93 -11.91 -9.94 21.46
N ASP A 94 -12.65 -9.08 20.74
CA ASP A 94 -13.86 -9.49 20.03
C ASP A 94 -13.51 -10.46 18.87
N PRO A 95 -14.11 -11.66 18.81
CA PRO A 95 -13.74 -12.67 17.80
C PRO A 95 -14.03 -12.25 16.36
N GLN A 96 -15.10 -11.49 16.11
CA GLN A 96 -15.49 -11.07 14.78
C GLN A 96 -14.53 -10.00 14.26
N GLU A 97 -14.25 -8.98 15.07
CA GLU A 97 -13.30 -7.92 14.76
C GLU A 97 -11.88 -8.47 14.61
N LYS A 98 -11.48 -9.43 15.45
CA LYS A 98 -10.17 -10.10 15.34
C LYS A 98 -9.99 -10.76 13.98
N THR A 99 -11.02 -11.45 13.52
CA THR A 99 -11.00 -12.12 12.20
C THR A 99 -10.89 -11.09 11.08
N LEU A 100 -11.67 -10.00 11.14
CA LEU A 100 -11.61 -8.93 10.15
C LEU A 100 -10.22 -8.26 10.08
N GLN A 101 -9.62 -7.95 11.24
CA GLN A 101 -8.28 -7.36 11.28
C GLN A 101 -7.19 -8.33 10.83
N MET A 102 -7.34 -9.62 11.10
CA MET A 102 -6.42 -10.65 10.60
C MET A 102 -6.46 -10.72 9.06
N VAL A 103 -7.64 -10.66 8.45
CA VAL A 103 -7.79 -10.60 6.99
C VAL A 103 -7.09 -9.37 6.41
N HIS A 104 -7.22 -8.20 7.04
CA HIS A 104 -6.52 -7.00 6.60
C HIS A 104 -5.00 -7.11 6.73
N PHE A 105 -4.50 -7.69 7.84
CA PHE A 105 -3.08 -7.94 8.04
C PHE A 105 -2.52 -8.88 6.96
N LEU A 106 -3.18 -10.01 6.72
CA LEU A 106 -2.75 -10.99 5.72
C LEU A 106 -2.81 -10.44 4.30
N LYS A 107 -3.85 -9.67 3.96
CA LYS A 107 -3.93 -8.93 2.70
C LYS A 107 -2.72 -8.01 2.53
N ASN A 108 -2.36 -7.24 3.55
CA ASN A 108 -1.20 -6.36 3.48
C ASN A 108 0.12 -7.13 3.33
N ALA A 109 0.28 -8.27 4.01
CA ALA A 109 1.45 -9.14 3.86
C ALA A 109 1.56 -9.70 2.43
N ALA A 110 0.44 -10.14 1.84
CA ALA A 110 0.41 -10.61 0.46
C ALA A 110 0.76 -9.49 -0.53
N LEU A 111 0.21 -8.28 -0.33
CA LEU A 111 0.53 -7.11 -1.14
C LEU A 111 2.01 -6.71 -1.02
N LEU A 112 2.59 -6.80 0.18
CA LEU A 112 4.01 -6.56 0.41
C LEU A 112 4.85 -7.57 -0.37
N GLY A 113 4.53 -8.85 -0.25
CA GLY A 113 5.21 -9.92 -0.99
C GLY A 113 5.17 -9.70 -2.50
N ALA A 114 4.00 -9.35 -3.05
CA ALA A 114 3.86 -9.02 -4.47
C ALA A 114 4.73 -7.83 -4.87
N GLY A 115 4.81 -6.78 -4.04
CA GLY A 115 5.65 -5.61 -4.29
C GLY A 115 7.15 -5.95 -4.28
N LEU A 116 7.59 -6.78 -3.34
CA LEU A 116 8.98 -7.24 -3.26
C LEU A 116 9.36 -8.10 -4.46
N MET A 117 8.46 -8.96 -4.96
CA MET A 117 8.70 -9.74 -6.18
C MET A 117 8.93 -8.87 -7.41
N LEU A 118 8.36 -7.66 -7.48
CA LEU A 118 8.62 -6.71 -8.58
C LEU A 118 10.09 -6.27 -8.64
N LEU A 119 10.82 -6.31 -7.52
CA LEU A 119 12.25 -5.96 -7.50
C LEU A 119 13.13 -7.00 -8.19
N SER A 120 12.63 -8.22 -8.38
CA SER A 120 13.34 -9.30 -9.08
C SER A 120 13.17 -9.23 -10.60
N ILE A 121 12.41 -8.26 -11.11
CA ILE A 121 12.13 -8.13 -12.53
C ILE A 121 13.29 -7.40 -13.22
N PRO A 122 13.90 -8.00 -14.27
CA PRO A 122 14.95 -7.35 -15.04
C PRO A 122 14.51 -5.99 -15.57
N SER A 123 15.48 -5.07 -15.65
CA SER A 123 15.27 -3.67 -15.93
C SER A 123 16.35 -3.18 -16.92
N PRO A 124 15.99 -2.51 -18.03
CA PRO A 124 14.63 -2.17 -18.47
C PRO A 124 13.83 -3.41 -18.93
N TRP A 125 12.51 -3.30 -18.93
CA TRP A 125 11.58 -4.33 -19.44
C TRP A 125 10.81 -3.78 -20.64
N SER A 126 10.13 -4.62 -21.43
CA SER A 126 9.65 -4.25 -22.78
C SER A 126 8.75 -3.01 -22.87
N TYR A 127 8.07 -2.63 -21.79
CA TYR A 127 7.21 -1.43 -21.71
C TYR A 127 7.67 -0.42 -20.65
N SER A 128 8.92 -0.47 -20.19
CA SER A 128 9.44 0.58 -19.30
C SER A 128 9.58 1.91 -20.04
N ILE A 129 9.02 2.96 -19.45
CA ILE A 129 9.39 4.33 -19.78
C ILE A 129 10.65 4.66 -18.97
N PHE A 130 11.80 4.73 -19.65
CA PHE A 130 13.16 4.89 -19.10
C PHE A 130 13.72 3.67 -18.37
#